data_AF-E9RTA4-F1
#
_entry.id   AF-E9RTA4-F1
#
_cell.length_a   1.000
_cell.length_b   1.000
_cell.length_c   1.000
_cell.angle_alpha   90.00
_cell.angle_beta   90.00
_cell.angle_gamma   90.00
#
_symmetry.space_group_name_H-M   'P 1'
#
loop_
_entity.id
_entity.type
_entity.pdbx_description
1 polymer ?
#
loop_
_entity_poly.entity_id
_entity_poly.type
_entity_poly.pdbx_seq_one_letter_code
_entity_poly.pdbx_strand_id
1 'polypeptide(L)'
;MQEWYLLDPKTRPNVTGGYENDAFMENKDDAFAEALETDIATSVILYNSDLSIPKQIRCIIQGNTANTQLKSLERTVLFEIGTVKAGMYIFFENRYWLIDGYPGNNGIYEKATMVLCQYLLRWQNADGKIIERWCNGVSASKYDVGENGNFTIALSSNTYTIKLPGDDECLLLDRKRVFIDKRKTNPDKVFKLTRTDDILFDYGDEYHGSILSFIADKTELNLETDNQELRICDYIDINNPVVPDDGHKPELHIFADIIGNDSIKINRAKTFYVKFFSDKNQTIPISYSDFNWKIDSDVELENTIKENSISLKATNDKYIGKFFKLQIVINSVIITEKKIEICNLF
;
A
#
# COMPACT_ATOMS: atom_id res chain seq x y z
N MET A 1 -0.64 27.22 68.00
CA MET A 1 0.12 27.86 66.92
C MET A 1 -0.50 27.39 65.63
N GLN A 2 -0.78 28.32 64.73
CA GLN A 2 -1.64 28.18 63.55
C GLN A 2 -1.13 27.11 62.57
N GLU A 3 -1.88 26.03 62.34
CA GLU A 3 -1.62 25.02 61.29
C GLU A 3 -2.42 25.28 59.99
N TRP A 4 -2.97 26.48 59.79
CA TRP A 4 -3.84 26.78 58.65
C TRP A 4 -3.12 26.81 57.29
N TYR A 5 -1.79 26.76 57.27
CA TYR A 5 -0.96 26.75 56.07
C TYR A 5 -0.43 25.36 55.68
N LEU A 6 -0.69 24.33 56.49
CA LEU A 6 -0.24 22.95 56.20
C LEU A 6 -1.27 22.27 55.29
N LEU A 7 -0.94 22.21 53.99
CA LEU A 7 -1.71 21.48 52.97
C LEU A 7 -1.45 19.96 53.08
N ASP A 8 -2.13 19.28 54.02
CA ASP A 8 -2.26 17.82 54.09
C ASP A 8 -3.23 17.34 52.98
N PRO A 9 -3.10 16.13 52.39
CA PRO A 9 -4.12 15.52 51.54
C PRO A 9 -5.60 15.71 51.99
N LYS A 10 -5.86 15.86 53.30
CA LYS A 10 -7.19 16.16 53.86
C LYS A 10 -7.52 17.64 54.03
N THR A 11 -6.53 18.53 54.01
CA THR A 11 -6.68 19.99 54.20
C THR A 11 -6.32 20.81 52.96
N ARG A 12 -5.91 20.16 51.86
CA ARG A 12 -5.88 20.83 50.54
C ARG A 12 -7.29 21.38 50.31
N PRO A 13 -7.46 22.63 49.85
CA PRO A 13 -8.76 23.05 49.35
C PRO A 13 -9.17 22.03 48.29
N ASN A 14 -10.17 21.20 48.60
CA ASN A 14 -10.79 20.34 47.61
C ASN A 14 -11.63 21.28 46.74
N VAL A 15 -11.00 21.78 45.68
CA VAL A 15 -11.52 22.77 44.71
C VAL A 15 -12.69 22.20 43.87
N THR A 16 -13.32 21.11 44.33
CA THR A 16 -14.30 20.31 43.60
C THR A 16 -15.70 20.42 44.20
N GLY A 17 -15.92 21.35 45.13
CA GLY A 17 -17.22 21.62 45.73
C GLY A 17 -18.01 22.69 44.98
N GLY A 18 -18.82 22.31 43.97
CA GLY A 18 -19.79 23.23 43.34
C GLY A 18 -19.14 24.25 42.39
N TYR A 19 -19.37 25.55 42.61
CA TYR A 19 -18.96 26.66 41.73
C TYR A 19 -17.48 26.62 41.27
N GLU A 20 -16.60 26.02 42.05
CA GLU A 20 -15.18 25.86 41.71
C GLU A 20 -14.93 24.79 40.63
N ASN A 21 -15.77 23.76 40.56
CA ASN A 21 -15.77 22.81 39.46
C ASN A 21 -16.24 23.47 38.16
N ASP A 22 -17.20 24.39 38.22
CA ASP A 22 -17.65 25.15 37.05
C ASP A 22 -16.52 26.08 36.57
N ALA A 23 -15.86 26.79 37.48
CA ALA A 23 -14.68 27.60 37.16
C ALA A 23 -13.53 26.76 36.59
N PHE A 24 -13.26 25.56 37.12
CA PHE A 24 -12.26 24.65 36.54
C PHE A 24 -12.68 24.20 35.14
N MET A 25 -13.94 23.81 34.94
CA MET A 25 -14.44 23.39 33.63
C MET A 25 -14.40 24.50 32.58
N GLU A 26 -14.59 25.75 33.00
CA GLU A 26 -14.49 26.94 32.12
C GLU A 26 -13.04 27.27 31.74
N ASN A 27 -12.06 27.01 32.61
CA ASN A 27 -10.65 27.41 32.41
C ASN A 27 -9.68 26.22 32.20
N LYS A 28 -10.20 25.00 32.05
CA LYS A 28 -9.36 23.79 31.92
C LYS A 28 -8.47 23.79 30.67
N ASP A 29 -8.92 24.41 29.59
CA ASP A 29 -8.17 24.52 28.34
C ASP A 29 -6.98 25.47 28.53
N ASP A 30 -7.21 26.61 29.21
CA ASP A 30 -6.17 27.56 29.60
C ASP A 30 -5.16 26.91 30.55
N ALA A 31 -5.60 26.09 31.50
CA ALA A 31 -4.72 25.40 32.44
C ALA A 31 -3.74 24.43 31.73
N PHE A 32 -4.19 23.75 30.67
CA PHE A 32 -3.28 22.90 29.88
C PHE A 32 -2.34 23.73 29.00
N ALA A 33 -2.84 24.82 28.40
CA ALA A 33 -2.02 25.76 27.65
C ALA A 33 -0.89 26.36 28.52
N GLU A 34 -1.22 26.79 29.74
CA GLU A 34 -0.23 27.25 30.73
C GLU A 34 0.78 26.16 31.07
N ALA A 35 0.34 24.91 31.26
CA ALA A 35 1.24 23.78 31.49
C ALA A 35 2.22 23.59 30.32
N LEU A 36 1.77 23.78 29.08
CA LEU A 36 2.61 23.73 27.89
C LEU A 36 3.66 24.85 27.85
N GLU A 37 3.45 25.98 28.51
CA GLU A 37 4.45 27.06 28.60
C GLU A 37 5.56 26.78 29.62
N THR A 38 5.37 25.81 30.52
CA THR A 38 6.38 25.43 31.51
C THR A 38 7.42 24.42 30.99
N ASP A 39 8.45 24.17 31.79
CA ASP A 39 9.51 23.19 31.51
C ASP A 39 9.05 21.72 31.51
N ILE A 40 7.81 21.44 31.92
CA ILE A 40 7.25 20.08 31.82
C ILE A 40 7.00 19.69 30.36
N ALA A 41 6.80 20.67 29.49
CA ALA A 41 6.54 20.47 28.08
C ALA A 41 7.81 20.56 27.25
N THR A 42 7.79 19.83 26.16
CA THR A 42 8.91 19.66 25.24
C THR A 42 8.54 20.27 23.90
N SER A 43 9.46 21.05 23.32
CA SER A 43 9.30 21.55 21.95
C SER A 43 9.65 20.45 20.95
N VAL A 44 8.75 20.18 20.01
CA VAL A 44 8.93 19.18 18.94
C VAL A 44 8.49 19.75 17.61
N ILE A 45 8.83 19.04 16.52
CA ILE A 45 8.31 19.35 15.18
C ILE A 45 7.29 18.29 14.83
N LEU A 46 6.02 18.70 14.71
CA LEU A 46 4.94 17.89 14.18
C LEU A 46 4.97 17.98 12.65
N TYR A 47 4.76 16.86 11.99
CA TYR A 47 4.58 16.77 10.54
C TYR A 47 3.23 16.11 10.24
N ASN A 48 2.64 16.50 9.14
CA ASN A 48 1.57 15.72 8.52
C ASN A 48 2.09 14.35 8.02
N SER A 49 1.16 13.49 7.61
CA SER A 49 1.42 12.09 7.27
C SER A 49 2.45 11.88 6.14
N ASP A 50 2.63 12.84 5.23
CA ASP A 50 3.59 12.75 4.13
C ASP A 50 4.94 13.46 4.39
N LEU A 51 5.14 14.00 5.60
CA LEU A 51 6.32 14.78 6.02
C LEU A 51 6.53 16.12 5.28
N SER A 52 5.56 16.62 4.51
CA SER A 52 5.73 17.85 3.73
C SER A 52 5.53 19.14 4.54
N ILE A 53 4.70 19.12 5.58
CA ILE A 53 4.33 20.32 6.36
C ILE A 53 4.86 20.20 7.79
N PRO A 54 5.97 20.86 8.13
CA PRO A 54 6.44 20.97 9.51
C PRO A 54 5.69 22.05 10.28
N LYS A 55 5.34 21.76 11.54
CA LYS A 55 4.79 22.70 12.51
C LYS A 55 5.50 22.53 13.85
N GLN A 56 6.12 23.59 14.36
CA GLN A 56 6.69 23.58 15.70
C GLN A 56 5.56 23.65 16.72
N ILE A 57 5.55 22.72 17.67
CA ILE A 57 4.55 22.66 18.75
C ILE A 57 5.24 22.36 20.09
N ARG A 58 4.52 22.61 21.19
CA ARG A 58 4.90 22.14 22.53
C ARG A 58 3.91 21.08 22.97
N CYS A 59 4.42 19.99 23.54
CA CYS A 59 3.61 18.88 24.04
C CYS A 59 4.27 18.24 25.26
N ILE A 60 3.52 17.48 26.05
CA ILE A 60 4.06 16.76 27.22
C ILE A 60 4.31 15.31 26.82
N ILE A 61 5.58 14.90 26.79
CA ILE A 61 5.98 13.53 26.42
C ILE A 61 6.19 12.71 27.70
N GLN A 62 5.45 11.63 27.81
CA GLN A 62 5.48 10.71 28.95
C GLN A 62 6.16 9.39 28.59
N GLY A 63 6.72 8.74 29.62
CA GLY A 63 7.36 7.43 29.47
C GLY A 63 8.83 7.48 29.05
N ASN A 64 9.52 8.61 29.22
CA ASN A 64 10.91 8.74 28.76
C ASN A 64 11.89 7.75 29.44
N THR A 65 11.56 7.30 30.65
CA THR A 65 12.26 6.23 31.37
C THR A 65 11.49 4.90 31.26
N ALA A 66 11.85 4.07 30.29
CA ALA A 66 11.18 2.78 30.06
C ALA A 66 11.93 1.61 30.70
N ASN A 67 11.20 0.71 31.36
CA ASN A 67 11.76 -0.47 32.03
C ASN A 67 11.98 -1.66 31.08
N THR A 68 11.49 -1.60 29.84
CA THR A 68 11.63 -2.68 28.86
C THR A 68 11.92 -2.12 27.46
N GLN A 69 12.58 -2.92 26.62
CA GLN A 69 12.91 -2.54 25.25
C GLN A 69 11.66 -2.15 24.43
N LEU A 70 10.56 -2.88 24.56
CA LEU A 70 9.33 -2.57 23.82
C LEU A 70 8.72 -1.24 24.28
N LYS A 71 8.67 -1.00 25.60
CA LYS A 71 8.20 0.27 26.15
C LYS A 71 9.13 1.45 25.87
N SER A 72 10.38 1.20 25.48
CA SER A 72 11.28 2.26 25.00
C SER A 72 10.97 2.73 23.58
N LEU A 73 10.28 1.90 22.79
CA LEU A 73 9.89 2.20 21.42
C LEU A 73 8.49 2.82 21.31
N GLU A 74 7.83 3.03 22.45
CA GLU A 74 6.50 3.62 22.56
C GLU A 74 6.54 4.77 23.58
N ARG A 75 5.81 5.83 23.28
CA ARG A 75 5.64 6.98 24.17
C ARG A 75 4.18 7.40 24.17
N THR A 76 3.72 7.88 25.32
CA THR A 76 2.45 8.61 25.40
C THR A 76 2.74 10.09 25.31
N VAL A 77 1.94 10.83 24.56
CA VAL A 77 2.10 12.27 24.40
C VAL A 77 0.76 12.96 24.63
N LEU A 78 0.80 14.10 25.31
CA LEU A 78 -0.35 14.96 25.56
C LEU A 78 -0.23 16.23 24.71
N PHE A 79 -1.29 16.57 23.99
CA PHE A 79 -1.40 17.69 23.08
C PHE A 79 -2.60 18.56 23.44
N GLU A 80 -2.59 19.79 22.94
CA GLU A 80 -3.80 20.60 22.86
C GLU A 80 -4.81 19.91 21.92
N ILE A 81 -6.09 19.97 22.26
CA ILE A 81 -7.13 19.20 21.55
C ILE A 81 -7.21 19.60 20.08
N GLY A 82 -7.28 18.61 19.18
CA GLY A 82 -7.36 18.84 17.74
C GLY A 82 -6.02 19.16 17.07
N THR A 83 -4.90 18.92 17.77
CA THR A 83 -3.56 19.16 17.24
C THR A 83 -3.05 18.01 16.37
N VAL A 84 -3.37 16.75 16.73
CA VAL A 84 -2.75 15.57 16.12
C VAL A 84 -3.78 14.59 15.56
N LYS A 85 -3.33 13.82 14.58
CA LYS A 85 -4.09 12.71 13.96
C LYS A 85 -3.22 11.46 13.93
N ALA A 86 -3.85 10.29 13.93
CA ALA A 86 -3.16 9.05 13.63
C ALA A 86 -2.49 9.13 12.24
N GLY A 87 -1.29 8.56 12.12
CA GLY A 87 -0.48 8.65 10.91
C GLY A 87 0.39 9.91 10.79
N MET A 88 0.21 10.93 11.64
CA MET A 88 1.14 12.05 11.70
C MET A 88 2.50 11.65 12.28
N TYR A 89 3.52 12.48 12.05
CA TYR A 89 4.86 12.25 12.58
C TYR A 89 5.29 13.32 13.57
N ILE A 90 6.07 12.92 14.57
CA ILE A 90 6.78 13.82 15.47
C ILE A 90 8.28 13.61 15.30
N PHE A 91 9.01 14.69 15.05
CA PHE A 91 10.45 14.69 15.13
C PHE A 91 10.89 15.14 16.52
N PHE A 92 11.45 14.20 17.27
CA PHE A 92 11.85 14.36 18.66
C PHE A 92 13.09 13.49 18.96
N GLU A 93 14.03 14.01 19.75
CA GLU A 93 15.31 13.35 20.06
C GLU A 93 16.09 12.90 18.81
N ASN A 94 16.05 13.71 17.75
CA ASN A 94 16.73 13.45 16.48
C ASN A 94 16.24 12.15 15.79
N ARG A 95 14.98 11.80 16.03
CA ARG A 95 14.28 10.61 15.50
C ARG A 95 12.86 10.97 15.09
N TYR A 96 12.33 10.21 14.14
CA TYR A 96 10.93 10.27 13.75
C TYR A 96 10.11 9.27 14.57
N TRP A 97 8.95 9.71 15.02
CA TRP A 97 7.96 8.93 15.76
C TRP A 97 6.64 9.01 15.01
N LEU A 98 5.96 7.88 14.82
CA LEU A 98 4.65 7.79 14.17
C LEU A 98 3.56 7.82 15.24
N ILE A 99 2.54 8.66 15.08
CA ILE A 99 1.33 8.58 15.92
C ILE A 99 0.57 7.31 15.55
N ASP A 100 0.58 6.33 16.45
CA ASP A 100 0.17 4.93 16.23
C ASP A 100 -1.07 4.52 17.04
N GLY A 101 -1.79 5.50 17.58
CA GLY A 101 -3.03 5.26 18.32
C GLY A 101 -4.04 6.36 18.10
N TYR A 102 -5.31 6.02 18.30
CA TYR A 102 -6.42 6.95 18.27
C TYR A 102 -6.18 8.14 19.24
N PRO A 103 -6.11 9.39 18.74
CA PRO A 103 -6.06 10.57 19.61
C PRO A 103 -7.38 10.71 20.37
N GLY A 104 -7.33 10.49 21.68
CA GLY A 104 -8.49 10.59 22.56
C GLY A 104 -8.41 11.84 23.43
N ASN A 105 -9.50 12.60 23.53
CA ASN A 105 -9.57 13.77 24.41
C ASN A 105 -10.41 13.47 25.67
N ASN A 106 -10.05 14.13 26.78
CA ASN A 106 -10.83 14.14 28.02
C ASN A 106 -11.42 15.52 28.32
N GLY A 107 -11.42 16.40 27.32
CA GLY A 107 -11.81 17.79 27.44
C GLY A 107 -10.78 18.71 28.09
N ILE A 108 -9.57 18.25 28.43
CA ILE A 108 -8.45 19.09 28.90
C ILE A 108 -7.28 19.02 27.92
N TYR A 109 -6.97 17.81 27.49
CA TYR A 109 -5.92 17.53 26.52
C TYR A 109 -6.34 16.38 25.62
N GLU A 110 -5.63 16.25 24.51
CA GLU A 110 -5.68 15.10 23.63
C GLU A 110 -4.47 14.21 23.90
N LYS A 111 -4.73 12.92 24.11
CA LYS A 111 -3.72 11.92 24.39
C LYS A 111 -3.60 10.99 23.19
N ALA A 112 -2.38 10.81 22.72
CA ALA A 112 -2.06 9.82 21.70
C ALA A 112 -0.82 8.99 22.10
N THR A 113 -0.69 7.84 21.45
CA THR A 113 0.51 6.99 21.55
C THR A 113 1.32 7.15 20.28
N MET A 114 2.65 7.28 20.43
CA MET A 114 3.57 7.31 19.31
C MET A 114 4.61 6.20 19.41
N VAL A 115 5.05 5.68 18.27
CA VAL A 115 6.06 4.63 18.15
C VAL A 115 7.28 5.09 17.37
N LEU A 116 8.46 4.65 17.80
CA LEU A 116 9.72 5.05 17.17
C LEU A 116 9.84 4.46 15.76
N CYS A 117 10.09 5.29 14.75
CA CYS A 117 10.43 4.83 13.41
C CYS A 117 11.91 4.46 13.33
N GLN A 118 12.23 3.25 12.88
CA GLN A 118 13.61 2.76 12.83
C GLN A 118 14.20 2.69 11.42
N TYR A 119 13.37 2.80 10.38
CA TYR A 119 13.80 2.65 8.99
C TYR A 119 13.09 3.63 8.07
N LEU A 120 13.84 4.19 7.11
CA LEU A 120 13.30 5.02 6.03
C LEU A 120 13.03 4.10 4.84
N LEU A 121 11.76 3.81 4.61
CA LEU A 121 11.32 2.99 3.49
C LEU A 121 11.32 3.84 2.21
N ARG A 122 11.74 3.25 1.09
CA ARG A 122 11.80 3.88 -0.22
C ARG A 122 11.13 2.99 -1.24
N TRP A 123 10.33 3.58 -2.11
CA TRP A 123 9.71 2.91 -3.25
C TRP A 123 9.47 3.90 -4.36
N GLN A 124 9.06 3.38 -5.51
CA GLN A 124 8.63 4.18 -6.65
C GLN A 124 7.12 4.07 -6.83
N ASN A 125 6.46 5.20 -7.03
CA ASN A 125 5.03 5.23 -7.38
C ASN A 125 4.82 4.95 -8.88
N ALA A 126 3.57 4.88 -9.33
CA ALA A 126 3.24 4.56 -10.72
C ALA A 126 3.74 5.62 -11.72
N ASP A 127 3.87 6.87 -11.29
CA ASP A 127 4.41 7.98 -12.09
C ASP A 127 5.95 7.98 -12.14
N GLY A 128 6.59 6.98 -11.53
CA GLY A 128 8.04 6.87 -11.45
C GLY A 128 8.67 7.81 -10.40
N LYS A 129 7.88 8.49 -9.57
CA LYS A 129 8.40 9.34 -8.49
C LYS A 129 8.88 8.47 -7.33
N ILE A 130 10.06 8.81 -6.80
CA ILE A 130 10.60 8.17 -5.59
C ILE A 130 9.89 8.74 -4.37
N ILE A 131 9.28 7.87 -3.58
CA ILE A 131 8.59 8.21 -2.34
C ILE A 131 9.35 7.62 -1.16
N GLU A 132 9.39 8.37 -0.06
CA GLU A 132 10.06 7.96 1.17
C GLU A 132 9.13 8.14 2.37
N ARG A 133 9.11 7.15 3.28
CA ARG A 133 8.39 7.24 4.56
C ARG A 133 9.14 6.56 5.68
N TRP A 134 9.15 7.19 6.85
CA TRP A 134 9.68 6.60 8.07
C TRP A 134 8.70 5.55 8.61
N CYS A 135 9.16 4.33 8.80
CA CYS A 135 8.31 3.25 9.28
C CYS A 135 8.76 2.71 10.63
N ASN A 136 7.78 2.21 11.40
CA ASN A 136 8.04 1.39 12.57
C ASN A 136 8.00 -0.08 12.16
N GLY A 137 9.00 -0.85 12.59
CA GLY A 137 9.08 -2.28 12.35
C GLY A 137 9.10 -3.06 13.66
N VAL A 138 8.23 -4.08 13.76
CA VAL A 138 8.23 -5.07 14.84
C VAL A 138 8.28 -6.49 14.25
N SER A 139 8.86 -7.45 14.97
CA SER A 139 8.90 -8.82 14.48
C SER A 139 7.53 -9.47 14.60
N ALA A 140 7.06 -10.11 13.52
CA ALA A 140 5.73 -10.74 13.46
C ALA A 140 5.70 -12.12 14.17
N SER A 141 6.86 -12.73 14.46
CA SER A 141 6.99 -14.08 15.04
C SER A 141 6.58 -14.21 16.51
N LYS A 142 6.04 -13.17 17.14
CA LYS A 142 5.54 -13.23 18.54
C LYS A 142 4.19 -13.94 18.68
N TYR A 143 3.51 -14.27 17.59
CA TYR A 143 2.17 -14.88 17.60
C TYR A 143 2.06 -16.13 16.74
N ASP A 144 3.18 -16.79 16.40
CA ASP A 144 3.13 -18.08 15.71
C ASP A 144 2.74 -19.18 16.72
N VAL A 145 1.46 -19.17 17.11
CA VAL A 145 0.83 -20.22 17.92
C VAL A 145 0.53 -21.39 17.00
N GLY A 146 1.18 -22.52 17.31
CA GLY A 146 1.18 -23.72 16.50
C GLY A 146 -0.20 -24.26 16.19
N GLU A 147 -0.44 -24.53 14.91
CA GLU A 147 -0.74 -25.84 14.34
C GLU A 147 -0.95 -25.65 12.83
N ASN A 148 -0.04 -26.17 12.00
CA ASN A 148 -0.42 -27.00 10.85
C ASN A 148 0.80 -27.48 10.04
N GLY A 149 0.86 -28.82 9.90
CA GLY A 149 1.20 -29.48 8.64
C GLY A 149 2.68 -29.57 8.26
N ASN A 150 3.22 -30.79 8.34
CA ASN A 150 4.44 -31.22 7.66
C ASN A 150 4.56 -30.64 6.24
N PHE A 151 5.47 -29.69 6.01
CA PHE A 151 6.34 -29.65 4.82
C PHE A 151 7.60 -28.82 5.09
N THR A 152 8.73 -29.42 4.75
CA THR A 152 10.07 -28.86 4.76
C THR A 152 10.14 -27.59 3.90
N ILE A 153 10.33 -26.43 4.53
CA ILE A 153 11.26 -25.36 4.14
C ILE A 153 11.42 -24.50 5.40
N ALA A 154 12.62 -24.50 5.98
CA ALA A 154 13.00 -23.51 6.98
C ALA A 154 13.18 -22.15 6.27
N LEU A 155 12.08 -21.45 6.00
CA LEU A 155 12.13 -20.04 5.61
C LEU A 155 12.65 -19.29 6.83
N SER A 156 13.81 -18.65 6.69
CA SER A 156 14.39 -17.81 7.73
C SER A 156 13.33 -16.82 8.22
N SER A 157 12.89 -17.01 9.46
CA SER A 157 11.71 -16.46 10.14
C SER A 157 11.79 -14.96 10.46
N ASN A 158 12.27 -14.15 9.50
CA ASN A 158 12.35 -12.70 9.62
C ASN A 158 11.16 -12.03 8.94
N THR A 159 9.94 -12.38 9.35
CA THR A 159 8.75 -11.61 8.99
C THR A 159 8.63 -10.40 9.92
N TYR A 160 8.37 -9.24 9.34
CA TYR A 160 8.19 -8.00 10.09
C TYR A 160 6.77 -7.49 9.89
N THR A 161 6.16 -6.96 10.95
CA THR A 161 5.03 -6.07 10.82
C THR A 161 5.57 -4.64 10.70
N ILE A 162 5.18 -3.95 9.64
CA ILE A 162 5.60 -2.59 9.33
C ILE A 162 4.40 -1.67 9.43
N LYS A 163 4.53 -0.60 10.22
CA LYS A 163 3.52 0.43 10.35
C LYS A 163 3.94 1.71 9.61
N LEU A 164 3.00 2.25 8.84
CA LEU A 164 3.13 3.43 8.01
C LEU A 164 1.88 4.32 8.15
N PRO A 165 1.97 5.61 7.82
CA PRO A 165 0.80 6.48 7.70
C PRO A 165 -0.21 5.93 6.68
N GLY A 166 -1.50 6.16 6.93
CA GLY A 166 -2.56 5.92 5.95
C GLY A 166 -2.71 7.05 4.94
N ASP A 167 -1.63 7.38 4.23
CA ASP A 167 -1.68 8.32 3.11
C ASP A 167 -1.91 7.60 1.76
N ASP A 168 -2.25 8.37 0.72
CA ASP A 168 -2.58 7.86 -0.62
C ASP A 168 -1.44 7.04 -1.24
N GLU A 169 -0.18 7.41 -0.96
CA GLU A 169 0.99 6.71 -1.50
C GLU A 169 1.24 5.38 -0.77
N CYS A 170 1.01 5.34 0.53
CA CYS A 170 1.12 4.13 1.34
C CYS A 170 -0.02 3.14 1.07
N LEU A 171 -1.21 3.60 0.70
CA LEU A 171 -2.31 2.71 0.27
C LEU A 171 -1.93 1.86 -0.96
N LEU A 172 -1.07 2.39 -1.84
CA LEU A 172 -0.59 1.74 -3.06
C LEU A 172 0.63 0.82 -2.84
N LEU A 173 1.06 0.61 -1.59
CA LEU A 173 2.18 -0.27 -1.25
C LEU A 173 1.81 -1.76 -1.16
N ASP A 174 0.52 -2.11 -1.20
CA ASP A 174 0.13 -3.51 -1.13
C ASP A 174 0.75 -4.32 -2.28
N ARG A 175 1.32 -5.49 -1.93
CA ARG A 175 2.05 -6.41 -2.81
C ARG A 175 3.33 -5.85 -3.44
N LYS A 176 3.77 -4.63 -3.10
CA LYS A 176 5.04 -4.07 -3.59
C LYS A 176 6.25 -4.68 -2.89
N ARG A 177 7.36 -4.75 -3.63
CA ARG A 177 8.68 -5.16 -3.12
C ARG A 177 9.44 -3.92 -2.63
N VAL A 178 10.16 -4.06 -1.52
CA VAL A 178 10.92 -2.98 -0.88
C VAL A 178 12.22 -3.50 -0.28
N PHE A 179 13.24 -2.64 -0.25
CA PHE A 179 14.49 -2.94 0.44
C PHE A 179 14.38 -2.63 1.93
N ILE A 180 14.73 -3.61 2.77
CA ILE A 180 14.88 -3.43 4.22
C ILE A 180 16.26 -3.96 4.62
N ASP A 181 17.28 -3.14 4.37
CA ASP A 181 18.67 -3.48 4.64
C ASP A 181 19.42 -2.32 5.30
N LYS A 182 20.16 -2.63 6.37
CA LYS A 182 21.05 -1.66 7.04
C LYS A 182 22.38 -1.51 6.34
N ARG A 183 22.78 -2.43 5.45
CA ARG A 183 24.00 -2.29 4.66
C ARG A 183 23.92 -1.04 3.79
N LYS A 184 25.02 -0.29 3.74
CA LYS A 184 25.16 0.90 2.90
C LYS A 184 25.56 0.54 1.47
N THR A 185 26.49 -0.39 1.35
CA THR A 185 27.01 -0.92 0.09
C THR A 185 26.33 -2.24 -0.24
N ASN A 186 25.82 -2.39 -1.46
CA ASN A 186 25.21 -3.62 -1.99
C ASN A 186 24.15 -4.23 -1.05
N PRO A 187 23.05 -3.50 -0.76
CA PRO A 187 21.94 -4.07 0.01
C PRO A 187 21.31 -5.24 -0.76
N ASP A 188 21.04 -6.35 -0.08
CA ASP A 188 20.46 -7.57 -0.72
C ASP A 188 19.14 -8.03 -0.08
N LYS A 189 18.73 -7.41 1.02
CA LYS A 189 17.53 -7.83 1.75
C LYS A 189 16.30 -7.13 1.21
N VAL A 190 15.51 -7.91 0.46
CA VAL A 190 14.25 -7.48 -0.15
C VAL A 190 13.08 -8.17 0.55
N PHE A 191 11.98 -7.44 0.71
CA PHE A 191 10.75 -7.91 1.29
C PHE A 191 9.57 -7.53 0.42
N LYS A 192 8.55 -8.38 0.36
CA LYS A 192 7.25 -8.08 -0.23
C LYS A 192 6.30 -7.67 0.87
N LEU A 193 5.68 -6.50 0.72
CA LEU A 193 4.66 -6.03 1.64
C LEU A 193 3.31 -6.64 1.26
N THR A 194 2.57 -7.13 2.25
CA THR A 194 1.18 -7.55 2.10
C THR A 194 0.35 -6.87 3.17
N ARG A 195 -0.76 -6.25 2.78
CA ARG A 195 -1.67 -5.61 3.73
C ARG A 195 -2.46 -6.69 4.45
N THR A 196 -2.50 -6.62 5.77
CA THR A 196 -3.20 -7.61 6.59
C THR A 196 -4.65 -7.28 6.82
N ASP A 197 -5.00 -5.99 6.80
CA ASP A 197 -6.31 -5.51 7.23
C ASP A 197 -6.57 -4.08 6.72
N ASP A 198 -7.85 -3.75 6.52
CA ASP A 198 -8.32 -2.49 5.96
C ASP A 198 -9.04 -1.61 7.00
N ILE A 199 -9.23 -2.10 8.23
CA ILE A 199 -10.19 -1.56 9.21
C ILE A 199 -9.55 -1.28 10.58
N LEU A 200 -8.65 -2.13 11.07
CA LEU A 200 -8.16 -2.15 12.46
C LEU A 200 -7.49 -0.85 12.93
N PHE A 201 -6.93 -0.09 12.00
CA PHE A 201 -6.23 1.17 12.27
C PHE A 201 -6.72 2.32 11.37
N ASP A 202 -7.90 2.13 10.77
CA ASP A 202 -8.63 3.20 10.12
C ASP A 202 -9.64 3.78 11.11
N TYR A 203 -9.39 5.02 11.55
CA TYR A 203 -10.29 5.71 12.46
C TYR A 203 -11.38 6.50 11.73
N GLY A 204 -11.49 6.31 10.41
CA GLY A 204 -12.71 6.50 9.63
C GLY A 204 -13.07 7.93 9.27
N ASP A 205 -12.33 8.94 9.73
CA ASP A 205 -12.60 10.33 9.38
C ASP A 205 -11.33 11.18 9.17
N GLU A 206 -11.52 12.31 8.49
CA GLU A 206 -10.47 13.30 8.24
C GLU A 206 -9.88 13.86 9.55
N TYR A 207 -10.58 13.76 10.68
CA TYR A 207 -10.20 14.35 11.95
C TYR A 207 -9.25 13.48 12.76
N HIS A 208 -9.38 12.16 12.70
CA HIS A 208 -8.63 11.22 13.51
C HIS A 208 -7.53 10.51 12.71
N GLY A 209 -7.62 10.47 11.37
CA GLY A 209 -6.58 9.90 10.50
C GLY A 209 -6.51 8.36 10.55
N SER A 210 -5.47 7.79 9.96
CA SER A 210 -5.32 6.34 9.83
C SER A 210 -3.86 5.90 9.73
N ILE A 211 -3.62 4.62 10.04
CA ILE A 211 -2.32 3.96 9.97
C ILE A 211 -2.51 2.67 9.17
N LEU A 212 -1.50 2.30 8.39
CA LEU A 212 -1.46 1.05 7.65
C LEU A 212 -0.46 0.09 8.27
N SER A 213 -0.88 -1.17 8.41
CA SER A 213 -0.05 -2.27 8.90
C SER A 213 0.18 -3.28 7.77
N PHE A 214 1.44 -3.52 7.46
CA PHE A 214 1.87 -4.47 6.45
C PHE A 214 2.65 -5.63 7.08
N ILE A 215 2.47 -6.84 6.58
CA ILE A 215 3.44 -7.92 6.77
C ILE A 215 4.48 -7.82 5.67
N ALA A 216 5.74 -7.77 6.07
CA ALA A 216 6.89 -7.82 5.18
C ALA A 216 7.45 -9.24 5.19
N ASP A 217 7.19 -9.96 4.11
CA ASP A 217 7.71 -11.31 3.87
C ASP A 217 8.98 -11.23 3.05
N LYS A 218 10.00 -12.00 3.45
CA LYS A 218 11.28 -12.00 2.75
C LYS A 218 11.10 -12.51 1.32
N THR A 219 11.71 -11.83 0.35
CA THR A 219 11.74 -12.23 -1.06
C THR A 219 13.16 -12.09 -1.62
N GLU A 220 13.36 -12.52 -2.86
CA GLU A 220 14.65 -12.50 -3.53
C GLU A 220 14.92 -11.15 -4.18
N LEU A 221 16.21 -10.79 -4.28
CA LEU A 221 16.68 -9.62 -5.02
C LEU A 221 16.67 -9.94 -6.51
N ASN A 222 16.12 -9.03 -7.32
CA ASN A 222 16.18 -9.10 -8.77
C ASN A 222 17.21 -8.10 -9.28
N LEU A 223 18.37 -8.59 -9.74
CA LEU A 223 19.46 -7.71 -10.24
C LEU A 223 19.13 -7.02 -11.57
N GLU A 224 18.10 -7.47 -12.28
CA GLU A 224 17.68 -6.88 -13.55
C GLU A 224 16.76 -5.68 -13.34
N THR A 225 15.84 -5.76 -12.36
CA THR A 225 14.82 -4.72 -12.12
C THR A 225 15.05 -3.89 -10.86
N ASP A 226 15.79 -4.39 -9.87
CA ASP A 226 16.00 -3.68 -8.62
C ASP A 226 17.23 -2.77 -8.70
N ASN A 227 17.07 -1.51 -8.29
CA ASN A 227 18.17 -0.57 -8.17
C ASN A 227 18.72 -0.56 -6.73
N GLN A 228 19.86 -1.22 -6.52
CA GLN A 228 20.50 -1.33 -5.20
C GLN A 228 21.09 0.00 -4.70
N GLU A 229 21.49 0.91 -5.58
CA GLU A 229 22.04 2.22 -5.20
C GLU A 229 20.94 3.12 -4.62
N LEU A 230 19.80 3.18 -5.31
CA LEU A 230 18.62 3.92 -4.87
C LEU A 230 17.83 3.20 -3.78
N ARG A 231 18.01 1.88 -3.64
CA ARG A 231 17.27 0.97 -2.76
C ARG A 231 15.80 0.87 -3.13
N ILE A 232 15.54 0.74 -4.42
CA ILE A 232 14.20 0.67 -4.98
C ILE A 232 14.07 -0.64 -5.73
N CYS A 233 13.08 -1.44 -5.35
CA CYS A 233 12.74 -2.63 -6.12
C CYS A 233 11.93 -2.25 -7.34
N ASP A 234 12.05 -3.04 -8.40
CA ASP A 234 11.29 -2.87 -9.64
C ASP A 234 11.36 -1.42 -10.17
N TYR A 235 12.58 -0.88 -10.19
CA TYR A 235 12.86 0.51 -10.54
C TYR A 235 12.67 0.77 -12.04
N ILE A 236 11.93 1.82 -12.34
CA ILE A 236 11.64 2.31 -13.69
C ILE A 236 12.36 3.63 -13.89
N ASP A 237 13.36 3.68 -14.76
CA ASP A 237 13.99 4.94 -15.16
C ASP A 237 13.09 5.67 -16.17
N ILE A 238 12.62 6.87 -15.81
CA ILE A 238 11.72 7.68 -16.66
C ILE A 238 12.51 8.45 -17.73
N ASN A 239 13.77 8.79 -17.46
CA ASN A 239 14.58 9.63 -18.35
C ASN A 239 15.32 8.80 -19.39
N ASN A 240 15.72 7.59 -19.00
CA ASN A 240 16.13 6.53 -19.90
C ASN A 240 15.22 5.34 -19.59
N PRO A 241 14.00 5.27 -20.12
CA PRO A 241 13.28 4.01 -20.11
C PRO A 241 14.24 3.01 -20.73
N VAL A 242 14.67 2.02 -19.94
CA VAL A 242 15.39 0.88 -20.47
C VAL A 242 14.41 0.31 -21.48
N VAL A 243 14.62 0.64 -22.75
CA VAL A 243 14.00 -0.08 -23.85
C VAL A 243 14.50 -1.49 -23.59
N PRO A 244 13.61 -2.42 -23.22
CA PRO A 244 14.04 -3.78 -23.02
C PRO A 244 14.73 -4.18 -24.32
N ASP A 245 16.00 -4.57 -24.22
CA ASP A 245 16.67 -5.25 -25.32
C ASP A 245 15.72 -6.32 -25.85
N ASP A 246 15.61 -6.39 -27.17
CA ASP A 246 14.47 -6.81 -27.99
C ASP A 246 14.00 -8.26 -27.72
N GLY A 247 13.54 -8.50 -26.49
CA GLY A 247 13.40 -9.81 -25.87
C GLY A 247 12.46 -9.83 -24.65
N HIS A 248 12.20 -8.70 -23.99
CA HIS A 248 11.19 -8.62 -22.92
C HIS A 248 10.28 -7.40 -23.08
N LYS A 249 9.30 -7.52 -23.99
CA LYS A 249 8.17 -6.59 -24.06
C LYS A 249 7.50 -6.49 -22.68
N PRO A 250 7.00 -5.31 -22.25
CA PRO A 250 6.24 -5.18 -21.02
C PRO A 250 5.08 -6.17 -21.08
N GLU A 251 5.13 -7.21 -20.25
CA GLU A 251 4.01 -8.12 -20.11
C GLU A 251 2.90 -7.35 -19.38
N LEU A 252 2.09 -6.62 -20.15
CA LEU A 252 0.66 -6.63 -19.88
C LEU A 252 0.27 -8.12 -19.88
N HIS A 253 0.19 -8.72 -18.70
CA HIS A 253 -0.30 -10.09 -18.49
C HIS A 253 -1.82 -10.15 -18.76
N ILE A 254 -2.25 -9.62 -19.91
CA ILE A 254 -3.59 -9.76 -20.44
C ILE A 254 -3.53 -10.99 -21.33
N PHE A 255 -4.14 -12.07 -20.87
CA PHE A 255 -4.31 -13.28 -21.65
C PHE A 255 -5.66 -13.21 -22.36
N ALA A 256 -5.74 -13.74 -23.59
CA ALA A 256 -6.99 -13.75 -24.34
C ALA A 256 -7.25 -15.13 -24.94
N ASP A 257 -8.53 -15.52 -25.01
CA ASP A 257 -8.98 -16.73 -25.69
C ASP A 257 -10.07 -16.41 -26.71
N ILE A 258 -9.97 -17.04 -27.89
CA ILE A 258 -10.92 -16.89 -28.99
C ILE A 258 -11.90 -18.06 -28.97
N ILE A 259 -13.12 -17.76 -28.53
CA ILE A 259 -14.21 -18.71 -28.42
C ILE A 259 -14.98 -18.79 -29.73
N GLY A 260 -15.04 -20.00 -30.27
CA GLY A 260 -15.72 -20.33 -31.52
C GLY A 260 -15.21 -21.66 -32.06
N ASN A 261 -15.90 -22.23 -33.05
CA ASN A 261 -15.47 -23.50 -33.62
C ASN A 261 -14.26 -23.31 -34.53
N ASP A 262 -13.45 -24.36 -34.64
CA ASP A 262 -12.22 -24.37 -35.45
C ASP A 262 -12.47 -24.47 -36.95
N SER A 263 -13.73 -24.41 -37.39
CA SER A 263 -14.10 -24.40 -38.80
C SER A 263 -15.31 -23.50 -39.10
N ILE A 264 -15.27 -22.85 -40.26
CA ILE A 264 -16.39 -22.14 -40.88
C ILE A 264 -16.85 -22.86 -42.14
N LYS A 265 -18.15 -22.81 -42.43
CA LYS A 265 -18.74 -23.37 -43.65
C LYS A 265 -18.77 -22.29 -44.73
N ILE A 266 -18.53 -22.68 -45.98
CA ILE A 266 -18.70 -21.78 -47.13
C ILE A 266 -20.12 -21.18 -47.14
N ASN A 267 -20.24 -19.90 -47.52
CA ASN A 267 -21.47 -19.12 -47.59
C ASN A 267 -22.27 -18.97 -46.28
N ARG A 268 -21.72 -19.39 -45.14
CA ARG A 268 -22.38 -19.26 -43.82
C ARG A 268 -21.53 -18.42 -42.88
N ALA A 269 -22.09 -17.30 -42.42
CA ALA A 269 -21.45 -16.47 -41.42
C ALA A 269 -21.33 -17.20 -40.08
N LYS A 270 -20.18 -17.08 -39.43
CA LYS A 270 -19.93 -17.64 -38.10
C LYS A 270 -19.30 -16.58 -37.20
N THR A 271 -19.80 -16.51 -35.97
CA THR A 271 -19.37 -15.52 -35.00
C THR A 271 -18.37 -16.12 -34.02
N PHE A 272 -17.29 -15.39 -33.78
CA PHE A 272 -16.26 -15.65 -32.79
C PHE A 272 -16.32 -14.57 -31.71
N TYR A 273 -15.94 -14.94 -30.49
CA TYR A 273 -15.90 -14.04 -29.34
C TYR A 273 -14.51 -14.06 -28.72
N VAL A 274 -14.10 -12.95 -28.11
CA VAL A 274 -12.87 -12.90 -27.30
C VAL A 274 -13.21 -12.77 -25.82
N LYS A 275 -12.48 -13.51 -24.98
CA LYS A 275 -12.46 -13.30 -23.52
C LYS A 275 -11.05 -12.97 -23.06
N PHE A 276 -10.94 -12.09 -22.06
CA PHE A 276 -9.67 -11.66 -21.48
C PHE A 276 -9.53 -12.15 -20.05
N PHE A 277 -8.30 -12.43 -19.62
CA PHE A 277 -7.95 -12.96 -18.31
C PHE A 277 -6.70 -12.26 -17.74
N SER A 278 -6.63 -12.13 -16.42
CA SER A 278 -5.47 -11.55 -15.72
C SER A 278 -4.39 -12.57 -15.35
N ASP A 279 -4.65 -13.86 -15.60
CA ASP A 279 -3.78 -14.97 -15.25
C ASP A 279 -3.58 -15.92 -16.44
N LYS A 280 -2.39 -16.53 -16.51
CA LYS A 280 -2.02 -17.45 -17.60
C LYS A 280 -2.89 -18.71 -17.64
N ASN A 281 -3.47 -19.10 -16.51
CA ASN A 281 -4.34 -20.27 -16.40
C ASN A 281 -5.78 -19.98 -16.84
N GLN A 282 -6.09 -18.76 -17.29
CA GLN A 282 -7.41 -18.32 -17.74
C GLN A 282 -8.52 -18.55 -16.69
N THR A 283 -8.20 -18.32 -15.42
CA THR A 283 -9.12 -18.56 -14.29
C THR A 283 -9.86 -17.31 -13.85
N ILE A 284 -9.27 -16.12 -14.04
CA ILE A 284 -9.81 -14.84 -13.58
C ILE A 284 -10.18 -14.00 -14.80
N PRO A 285 -11.48 -13.95 -15.19
CA PRO A 285 -11.92 -13.16 -16.34
C PRO A 285 -11.89 -11.66 -16.03
N ILE A 286 -11.43 -10.86 -16.99
CA ILE A 286 -11.43 -9.40 -16.91
C ILE A 286 -12.19 -8.78 -18.09
N SER A 287 -12.73 -7.56 -17.88
CA SER A 287 -13.31 -6.77 -18.96
C SER A 287 -12.23 -5.89 -19.59
N TYR A 288 -12.04 -6.00 -20.89
CA TYR A 288 -11.02 -5.26 -21.64
C TYR A 288 -11.56 -4.90 -23.03
N SER A 289 -11.46 -3.63 -23.42
CA SER A 289 -12.10 -3.08 -24.63
C SER A 289 -11.14 -2.47 -25.65
N ASP A 290 -9.85 -2.34 -25.33
CA ASP A 290 -8.84 -1.71 -26.21
C ASP A 290 -8.00 -2.76 -26.96
N PHE A 291 -8.63 -3.43 -27.92
CA PHE A 291 -8.00 -4.47 -28.74
C PHE A 291 -8.52 -4.45 -30.18
N ASN A 292 -7.79 -5.08 -31.09
CA ASN A 292 -8.16 -5.18 -32.50
C ASN A 292 -8.22 -6.64 -32.98
N TRP A 293 -9.22 -6.95 -33.80
CA TRP A 293 -9.26 -8.20 -34.56
C TRP A 293 -8.40 -8.08 -35.81
N LYS A 294 -7.47 -9.02 -36.02
CA LYS A 294 -6.69 -9.15 -37.24
C LYS A 294 -6.95 -10.51 -37.88
N ILE A 295 -7.27 -10.49 -39.17
CA ILE A 295 -7.41 -11.71 -39.97
C ILE A 295 -6.11 -11.82 -40.78
N ASP A 296 -5.31 -12.83 -40.48
CA ASP A 296 -4.12 -13.15 -41.24
C ASP A 296 -4.45 -14.29 -42.22
N SER A 297 -4.65 -13.90 -43.48
CA SER A 297 -5.14 -14.80 -44.52
C SER A 297 -4.81 -14.33 -45.94
N ASP A 298 -4.50 -15.30 -46.81
CA ASP A 298 -4.48 -15.15 -48.27
C ASP A 298 -5.88 -15.32 -48.89
N VAL A 299 -6.93 -15.31 -48.06
CA VAL A 299 -8.33 -15.52 -48.43
C VAL A 299 -9.13 -14.27 -48.16
N GLU A 300 -9.92 -13.83 -49.15
CA GLU A 300 -10.89 -12.75 -48.96
C GLU A 300 -12.10 -13.26 -48.17
N LEU A 301 -12.34 -12.65 -47.01
CA LEU A 301 -13.45 -12.97 -46.10
C LEU A 301 -14.31 -11.73 -45.87
N GLU A 302 -15.63 -11.90 -45.96
CA GLU A 302 -16.57 -10.90 -45.44
C GLU A 302 -16.50 -10.94 -43.91
N ASN A 303 -16.26 -9.78 -43.29
CA ASN A 303 -16.21 -9.66 -41.84
C ASN A 303 -17.13 -8.54 -41.33
N THR A 304 -17.61 -8.69 -40.10
CA THR A 304 -18.37 -7.67 -39.39
C THR A 304 -18.00 -7.73 -37.92
N ILE A 305 -17.48 -6.63 -37.38
CA ILE A 305 -17.03 -6.53 -35.99
C ILE A 305 -18.13 -5.86 -35.16
N LYS A 306 -18.45 -6.45 -34.01
CA LYS A 306 -19.37 -5.90 -33.00
C LYS A 306 -18.76 -6.11 -31.62
N GLU A 307 -18.23 -5.04 -31.03
CA GLU A 307 -17.59 -5.05 -29.71
C GLU A 307 -16.60 -6.22 -29.56
N ASN A 308 -16.92 -7.19 -28.70
CA ASN A 308 -16.09 -8.35 -28.38
C ASN A 308 -16.30 -9.55 -29.32
N SER A 309 -16.96 -9.33 -30.47
CA SER A 309 -17.27 -10.38 -31.43
C SER A 309 -16.94 -9.99 -32.86
N ILE A 310 -16.57 -11.00 -33.65
CA ILE A 310 -16.37 -10.86 -35.09
C ILE A 310 -17.14 -11.96 -35.82
N SER A 311 -17.95 -11.57 -36.80
CA SER A 311 -18.62 -12.50 -37.71
C SER A 311 -17.84 -12.61 -39.01
N LEU A 312 -17.48 -13.83 -39.41
CA LEU A 312 -16.70 -14.12 -40.61
C LEU A 312 -17.50 -15.00 -41.58
N LYS A 313 -17.40 -14.72 -42.88
CA LYS A 313 -18.03 -15.51 -43.95
C LYS A 313 -17.11 -15.61 -45.16
N ALA A 314 -16.85 -16.83 -45.61
CA ALA A 314 -16.17 -17.12 -46.87
C ALA A 314 -17.21 -17.33 -47.98
N THR A 315 -17.06 -16.64 -49.11
CA THR A 315 -18.04 -16.68 -50.23
C THR A 315 -17.55 -17.39 -51.49
N ASN A 316 -16.24 -17.64 -51.59
CA ASN A 316 -15.63 -18.21 -52.78
C ASN A 316 -15.18 -19.66 -52.54
N ASP A 317 -15.81 -20.58 -53.26
CA ASP A 317 -15.61 -22.03 -53.15
C ASP A 317 -14.16 -22.48 -53.38
N LYS A 318 -13.32 -21.65 -54.01
CA LYS A 318 -11.88 -21.92 -54.19
C LYS A 318 -11.08 -21.95 -52.89
N TYR A 319 -11.68 -21.50 -51.78
CA TYR A 319 -11.04 -21.45 -50.47
C TYR A 319 -11.37 -22.66 -49.59
N ILE A 320 -12.15 -23.63 -50.08
CA ILE A 320 -12.42 -24.89 -49.38
C ILE A 320 -11.11 -25.65 -49.13
N GLY A 321 -10.92 -26.11 -47.89
CA GLY A 321 -9.71 -26.80 -47.42
C GLY A 321 -8.55 -25.86 -47.08
N LYS A 322 -8.71 -24.53 -47.24
CA LYS A 322 -7.74 -23.56 -46.77
C LYS A 322 -7.96 -23.22 -45.30
N PHE A 323 -6.89 -22.75 -44.68
CA PHE A 323 -6.88 -22.27 -43.30
C PHE A 323 -6.58 -20.79 -43.28
N PHE A 324 -7.14 -20.10 -42.29
CA PHE A 324 -6.75 -18.74 -41.95
C PHE A 324 -6.53 -18.62 -40.45
N LYS A 325 -5.84 -17.56 -40.04
CA LYS A 325 -5.60 -17.27 -38.63
C LYS A 325 -6.43 -16.06 -38.22
N LEU A 326 -7.18 -16.22 -37.14
CA LEU A 326 -7.85 -15.12 -36.46
C LEU A 326 -7.01 -14.74 -35.23
N GLN A 327 -6.63 -13.47 -35.15
CA GLN A 327 -5.69 -12.96 -34.16
C GLN A 327 -6.32 -11.81 -33.37
N ILE A 328 -6.01 -11.75 -32.07
CA ILE A 328 -6.28 -10.58 -31.23
C ILE A 328 -4.97 -9.82 -31.05
N VAL A 329 -5.02 -8.53 -31.37
CA VAL A 329 -3.87 -7.63 -31.32
C VAL A 329 -4.12 -6.52 -30.31
N ILE A 330 -3.21 -6.37 -29.33
CA ILE A 330 -3.17 -5.26 -28.38
C ILE A 330 -1.83 -4.55 -28.58
N ASN A 331 -1.83 -3.23 -28.78
CA ASN A 331 -0.60 -2.43 -28.99
C ASN A 331 0.36 -3.01 -30.04
N SER A 332 -0.19 -3.50 -31.17
CA SER A 332 0.56 -4.16 -32.26
C SER A 332 1.24 -5.50 -31.90
N VAL A 333 0.92 -6.09 -30.74
CA VAL A 333 1.36 -7.42 -30.31
C VAL A 333 0.21 -8.42 -30.43
N ILE A 334 0.47 -9.60 -31.01
CA ILE A 334 -0.50 -10.69 -31.08
C ILE A 334 -0.56 -11.37 -29.72
N ILE A 335 -1.73 -11.32 -29.08
CA ILE A 335 -1.95 -11.89 -27.75
C ILE A 335 -2.42 -13.33 -27.82
N THR A 336 -3.27 -13.63 -28.81
CA THR A 336 -3.76 -14.99 -29.06
C THR A 336 -4.06 -15.15 -30.54
N GLU A 337 -3.92 -16.39 -31.03
CA GLU A 337 -4.26 -16.75 -32.39
C GLU A 337 -5.04 -18.07 -32.44
N LYS A 338 -6.03 -18.11 -33.33
CA LYS A 338 -6.84 -19.30 -33.58
C LYS A 338 -6.81 -19.65 -35.06
N LYS A 339 -6.40 -20.88 -35.35
CA LYS A 339 -6.40 -21.43 -36.71
C LYS A 339 -7.80 -21.95 -37.03
N ILE A 340 -8.37 -21.52 -38.15
CA ILE A 340 -9.73 -21.86 -38.56
C ILE A 340 -9.70 -22.44 -39.98
N GLU A 341 -10.37 -23.56 -40.17
CA GLU A 341 -10.54 -24.23 -41.46
C GLU A 341 -11.79 -23.75 -42.21
N ILE A 342 -11.69 -23.58 -43.52
CA ILE A 342 -12.84 -23.37 -44.40
C ILE A 342 -13.27 -24.73 -44.94
N CYS A 343 -14.37 -25.26 -44.44
CA CYS A 343 -14.87 -26.58 -44.84
C CYS A 343 -16.04 -26.48 -45.80
N ASN A 344 -16.12 -27.45 -46.71
CA ASN A 344 -17.34 -27.77 -47.43
C ASN A 344 -17.91 -29.06 -46.86
N LEU A 345 -18.69 -28.93 -45.79
CA LEU A 345 -19.51 -30.01 -45.29
C LEU A 345 -20.94 -29.53 -45.42
N PHE A 346 -21.67 -30.19 -46.30
CA PHE A 346 -23.12 -30.13 -46.47
C PHE A 346 -23.87 -29.81 -45.16
#